data_AF-A0A2B4RAT8-F1
#
_entry.id   AF-A0A2B4RAT8-F1
#
_cell.length_a   1.000
_cell.length_b   1.000
_cell.length_c   1.000
_cell.angle_alpha   90.00
_cell.angle_beta   90.00
_cell.angle_gamma   90.00
#
_symmetry.space_group_name_H-M   'P 1'
#
loop_
_entity.id
_entity.type
_entity.pdbx_description
1 polymer ?
#
loop_
_entity_poly.entity_id
_entity_poly.type
_entity_poly.pdbx_seq_one_letter_code
_entity_poly.pdbx_strand_id
1 'polypeptide(L)'
;MFLISRIGTRIGILDAIGQCHEQEQSIGGMNLRGHIFKVYRVGLPVECYLRCEEEVTCQSYNVVVGQNICELNDRTKEATPEDFIPDKRRFYMKRSGNRERFIMEYSSDQLNNFRICYVAFNLIPKELGKSSDKNKISATKKTWENGKIRQGMVRIFYRNESKKSHKKNAHYLSTLQNGKTEEWDCSYLFFALLLSDSIGSTVSTAMIKDIDDLRQVNNIAHSGEATITDTKVQNNAGRVLNALNSLSLPISDIITIKKSEKFSYSRSQQPEGKGCKFSKQSYKFGMNKWNV
;
A
#
# COMPACT_ATOMS: atom_id res chain seq x y z
N MET A 1 7.87 26.13 -68.90
CA MET A 1 7.15 24.85 -68.67
C MET A 1 7.98 24.05 -67.66
N PHE A 2 7.72 24.07 -66.36
CA PHE A 2 6.66 23.31 -65.65
C PHE A 2 5.88 22.32 -66.53
N LEU A 3 5.91 21.02 -66.20
CA LEU A 3 4.80 20.32 -65.53
C LEU A 3 5.21 18.85 -65.28
N ILE A 4 5.30 18.38 -64.03
CA ILE A 4 4.23 17.83 -63.15
C ILE A 4 4.13 16.29 -63.22
N SER A 5 4.29 15.70 -62.03
CA SER A 5 3.59 14.52 -61.49
C SER A 5 3.71 13.17 -62.18
N ARG A 6 4.37 12.23 -61.49
CA ARG A 6 3.98 10.82 -61.55
C ARG A 6 2.73 10.61 -60.67
N ILE A 7 1.57 10.67 -61.29
CA ILE A 7 0.35 9.93 -60.88
C ILE A 7 0.67 8.45 -61.19
N GLY A 8 0.51 7.44 -60.34
CA GLY A 8 -0.39 7.21 -59.24
C GLY A 8 -1.05 5.86 -59.51
N THR A 9 -0.68 4.80 -58.79
CA THR A 9 -1.50 3.59 -58.68
C THR A 9 -1.70 3.30 -57.21
N ARG A 10 -2.89 3.69 -56.73
CA ARG A 10 -3.43 3.30 -55.44
C ARG A 10 -3.67 1.79 -55.45
N ILE A 11 -2.90 1.05 -54.66
CA ILE A 11 -3.38 -0.19 -54.05
C ILE A 11 -3.29 0.06 -52.55
N GLY A 12 -4.45 0.15 -51.92
CA GLY A 12 -4.58 0.47 -50.50
C GLY A 12 -4.08 -0.67 -49.63
N ILE A 13 -3.38 -0.30 -48.57
CA ILE A 13 -3.48 -0.97 -47.27
C ILE A 13 -3.61 0.16 -46.24
N LEU A 14 -4.87 0.49 -45.92
CA LEU A 14 -5.22 1.04 -44.63
C LEU A 14 -5.19 -0.12 -43.62
N ASP A 15 -4.82 0.23 -42.38
CA ASP A 15 -4.97 -0.53 -41.13
C ASP A 15 -3.98 -1.69 -40.89
N ALA A 16 -3.37 -1.91 -39.72
CA ALA A 16 -3.58 -1.37 -38.38
C ALA A 16 -2.27 -1.44 -37.53
N ILE A 17 -1.76 -0.30 -37.05
CA ILE A 17 -0.84 -0.24 -35.88
C ILE A 17 -1.50 0.59 -34.78
N GLY A 18 -2.77 0.28 -34.53
CA GLY A 18 -3.47 0.67 -33.31
C GLY A 18 -4.01 -0.60 -32.68
N GLN A 19 -3.16 -1.39 -32.02
CA GLN A 19 -3.68 -2.38 -31.09
C GLN A 19 -4.35 -1.59 -29.96
N CYS A 20 -5.69 -1.66 -29.92
CA CYS A 20 -6.51 -1.06 -28.88
C CYS A 20 -6.07 -1.63 -27.52
N HIS A 21 -5.27 -0.86 -26.78
CA HIS A 21 -5.12 -1.10 -25.36
C HIS A 21 -6.42 -0.68 -24.69
N GLU A 22 -7.31 -1.62 -24.37
CA GLU A 22 -8.39 -1.35 -23.43
C GLU A 22 -7.76 -1.13 -22.06
N GLN A 23 -7.62 0.13 -21.69
CA GLN A 23 -7.11 0.58 -20.40
C GLN A 23 -8.30 0.65 -19.43
N GLU A 24 -8.40 -0.26 -18.47
CA GLU A 24 -9.31 -0.04 -17.34
C GLU A 24 -8.57 0.84 -16.34
N GLN A 25 -9.03 2.08 -16.23
CA GLN A 25 -8.53 3.05 -15.27
C GLN A 25 -9.27 2.87 -13.95
N SER A 26 -8.53 2.90 -12.86
CA SER A 26 -9.15 2.95 -11.54
C SER A 26 -9.87 4.27 -11.32
N ILE A 27 -10.96 4.21 -10.56
CA ILE A 27 -11.81 5.37 -10.28
C ILE A 27 -11.71 5.69 -8.80
N GLY A 28 -10.99 6.77 -8.50
CA GLY A 28 -10.80 7.28 -7.14
C GLY A 28 -12.08 7.89 -6.56
N GLY A 29 -12.29 7.69 -5.25
CA GLY A 29 -13.41 8.30 -4.55
C GLY A 29 -14.76 7.65 -4.83
N MET A 30 -14.76 6.46 -5.42
CA MET A 30 -15.95 5.70 -5.79
C MET A 30 -15.79 4.24 -5.36
N ASN A 31 -16.90 3.57 -5.07
CA ASN A 31 -16.93 2.14 -4.85
C ASN A 31 -18.21 1.52 -5.41
N LEU A 32 -18.19 0.20 -5.57
CA LEU A 32 -19.39 -0.59 -5.86
C LEU A 32 -19.92 -1.19 -4.55
N ARG A 33 -21.13 -0.81 -4.14
CA ARG A 33 -21.76 -1.27 -2.90
C ARG A 33 -22.66 -2.48 -3.14
N GLY A 34 -22.84 -3.35 -2.14
CA GLY A 34 -23.83 -4.43 -2.20
C GLY A 34 -23.41 -5.68 -2.96
N HIS A 35 -22.28 -5.63 -3.69
CA HIS A 35 -21.76 -6.71 -4.53
C HIS A 35 -20.49 -7.38 -3.96
N ILE A 36 -20.10 -7.00 -2.74
CA ILE A 36 -18.88 -7.53 -2.10
C ILE A 36 -19.13 -8.98 -1.66
N PHE A 37 -18.48 -9.94 -2.30
CA PHE A 37 -18.58 -11.36 -1.92
C PHE A 37 -17.39 -11.85 -1.11
N LYS A 38 -16.25 -11.13 -1.14
CA LYS A 38 -15.04 -11.52 -0.41
C LYS A 38 -14.20 -10.31 -0.01
N VAL A 39 -13.60 -10.37 1.18
CA VAL A 39 -12.72 -9.32 1.71
C VAL A 39 -11.36 -9.91 2.04
N TYR A 40 -10.30 -9.28 1.54
CA TYR A 40 -8.91 -9.64 1.80
C TYR A 40 -8.17 -8.50 2.50
N ARG A 41 -7.39 -8.84 3.52
CA ARG A 41 -6.33 -7.96 4.03
C ARG A 41 -5.04 -8.29 3.29
N VAL A 42 -4.42 -7.27 2.70
CA VAL A 42 -3.23 -7.40 1.86
C VAL A 42 -2.04 -6.64 2.44
N GLY A 43 -0.84 -6.94 1.95
CA GLY A 43 0.36 -6.19 2.31
C GLY A 43 0.38 -4.81 1.66
N LEU A 44 -0.12 -4.73 0.43
CA LEU A 44 -0.20 -3.51 -0.38
C LEU A 44 -1.46 -3.47 -1.25
N PRO A 45 -2.03 -2.27 -1.52
CA PRO A 45 -3.20 -2.09 -2.40
C PRO A 45 -3.10 -2.74 -3.78
N VAL A 46 -1.90 -2.83 -4.37
CA VAL A 46 -1.67 -3.48 -5.67
C VAL A 46 -2.03 -4.98 -5.64
N GLU A 47 -1.92 -5.64 -4.49
CA GLU A 47 -2.20 -7.07 -4.35
C GLU A 47 -3.69 -7.39 -4.57
N CYS A 48 -4.59 -6.40 -4.47
CA CYS A 48 -6.02 -6.59 -4.74
C CYS A 48 -6.30 -7.13 -6.14
N TYR A 49 -5.48 -6.75 -7.13
CA TYR A 49 -5.55 -7.31 -8.47
C TYR A 49 -5.30 -8.81 -8.48
N LEU A 50 -4.23 -9.26 -7.79
CA LEU A 50 -3.88 -10.68 -7.72
C LEU A 50 -4.99 -11.48 -7.04
N ARG A 51 -5.56 -10.93 -5.97
CA ARG A 51 -6.70 -11.55 -5.28
C ARG A 51 -7.93 -11.67 -6.17
N CYS A 52 -8.24 -10.64 -6.95
CA CYS A 52 -9.35 -10.69 -7.89
C CYS A 52 -9.09 -11.69 -9.03
N GLU A 53 -7.85 -11.79 -9.51
CA GLU A 53 -7.50 -12.71 -10.59
C GLU A 53 -7.60 -14.18 -10.17
N GLU A 54 -7.21 -14.50 -8.94
CA GLU A 54 -7.32 -15.85 -8.36
C GLU A 54 -8.79 -16.30 -8.18
N GLU A 55 -9.70 -15.35 -8.01
CA GLU A 55 -11.13 -15.62 -7.78
C GLU A 55 -11.91 -15.56 -9.09
N VAL A 56 -12.40 -16.71 -9.58
CA VAL A 56 -13.14 -16.78 -10.85
C VAL A 56 -14.41 -15.92 -10.87
N THR A 57 -15.04 -15.73 -9.70
CA THR A 57 -16.27 -14.93 -9.54
C THR A 57 -16.01 -13.43 -9.51
N CYS A 58 -14.75 -13.00 -9.31
CA CYS A 58 -14.43 -11.58 -9.23
C CYS A 58 -14.60 -10.92 -10.60
N GLN A 59 -15.37 -9.83 -10.65
CA GLN A 59 -15.56 -8.99 -11.84
C GLN A 59 -15.05 -7.57 -11.64
N SER A 60 -14.97 -7.11 -10.40
CA SER A 60 -14.35 -5.85 -10.02
C SER A 60 -13.92 -5.91 -8.55
N TYR A 61 -13.24 -4.89 -8.05
CA TYR A 61 -12.90 -4.79 -6.65
C TYR A 61 -12.83 -3.34 -6.20
N ASN A 62 -13.14 -3.11 -4.94
CA ASN A 62 -12.85 -1.86 -4.26
C ASN A 62 -11.57 -2.04 -3.44
N VAL A 63 -10.81 -0.97 -3.31
CA VAL A 63 -9.66 -0.94 -2.40
C VAL A 63 -9.91 0.12 -1.33
N VAL A 64 -9.86 -0.30 -0.07
CA VAL A 64 -10.02 0.60 1.07
C VAL A 64 -8.66 1.21 1.40
N VAL A 65 -8.56 2.49 1.11
CA VAL A 65 -7.35 3.29 1.28
C VAL A 65 -6.98 3.37 2.76
N GLY A 66 -5.70 3.19 3.07
CA GLY A 66 -5.19 3.32 4.44
C GLY A 66 -5.47 2.14 5.37
N GLN A 67 -6.11 1.08 4.87
CA GLN A 67 -6.39 -0.15 5.64
C GLN A 67 -5.82 -1.40 4.98
N ASN A 68 -5.28 -1.28 3.76
CA ASN A 68 -4.84 -2.40 2.93
C ASN A 68 -5.92 -3.50 2.82
N ILE A 69 -7.17 -3.10 2.60
CA ILE A 69 -8.30 -4.02 2.42
C ILE A 69 -8.71 -4.02 0.96
N CYS A 70 -8.90 -5.20 0.40
CA CYS A 70 -9.51 -5.43 -0.90
C CYS A 70 -10.91 -5.99 -0.69
N GLU A 71 -11.91 -5.38 -1.31
CA GLU A 71 -13.29 -5.83 -1.32
C GLU A 71 -13.58 -6.33 -2.74
N LEU A 72 -13.63 -7.65 -2.95
CA LEU A 72 -13.89 -8.23 -4.26
C LEU A 72 -15.39 -8.22 -4.54
N ASN A 73 -15.75 -7.79 -5.74
CA ASN A 73 -17.12 -7.69 -6.21
C ASN A 73 -17.41 -8.69 -7.33
N ASP A 74 -18.62 -9.23 -7.34
CA ASP A 74 -19.13 -10.16 -8.37
C ASP A 74 -19.87 -9.45 -9.52
N ARG A 75 -19.86 -8.11 -9.50
CA ARG A 75 -20.45 -7.22 -10.51
C ARG A 75 -19.50 -6.09 -10.88
N THR A 76 -19.88 -5.33 -11.90
CA THR A 76 -19.19 -4.12 -12.35
C THR A 76 -20.13 -2.92 -12.28
N LYS A 77 -19.57 -1.71 -12.30
CA LYS A 77 -20.35 -0.46 -12.33
C LYS A 77 -21.28 -0.33 -13.54
N GLU A 78 -20.97 -0.99 -14.65
CA GLU A 78 -21.82 -0.98 -15.85
C GLU A 78 -23.05 -1.89 -15.68
N ALA A 79 -22.91 -2.98 -14.93
CA ALA A 79 -23.99 -3.92 -14.69
C ALA A 79 -24.99 -3.40 -13.64
N THR A 80 -24.50 -2.61 -12.67
CA THR A 80 -25.29 -2.08 -11.55
C THR A 80 -24.89 -0.64 -11.25
N PRO A 81 -25.22 0.32 -12.14
CA PRO A 81 -24.80 1.71 -12.00
C PRO A 81 -25.37 2.41 -10.76
N GLU A 82 -26.53 1.97 -10.26
CA GLU A 82 -27.18 2.54 -9.08
C GLU A 82 -26.39 2.27 -7.78
N ASP A 83 -25.63 1.18 -7.77
CA ASP A 83 -24.80 0.76 -6.64
C ASP A 83 -23.38 1.34 -6.68
N PHE A 84 -23.04 2.06 -7.75
CA PHE A 84 -21.75 2.72 -7.91
C PHE A 84 -21.78 4.11 -7.26
N ILE A 85 -21.39 4.17 -5.99
CA ILE A 85 -21.60 5.33 -5.14
C ILE A 85 -20.28 6.04 -4.78
N PRO A 86 -20.31 7.34 -4.46
CA PRO A 86 -19.15 8.06 -3.96
C PRO A 86 -18.70 7.56 -2.58
N ASP A 87 -17.40 7.28 -2.45
CA ASP A 87 -16.71 7.01 -1.20
C ASP A 87 -15.25 7.44 -1.28
N LYS A 88 -14.92 8.56 -0.61
CA LYS A 88 -13.58 9.16 -0.61
C LYS A 88 -12.48 8.28 -0.02
N ARG A 89 -12.84 7.19 0.68
CA ARG A 89 -11.89 6.23 1.28
C ARG A 89 -11.65 5.02 0.41
N ARG A 90 -12.26 4.97 -0.77
CA ARG A 90 -12.16 3.84 -1.68
C ARG A 90 -11.77 4.29 -3.08
N PHE A 91 -11.21 3.35 -3.82
CA PHE A 91 -11.23 3.44 -5.27
C PHE A 91 -11.71 2.11 -5.84
N TYR A 92 -12.42 2.22 -6.95
CA TYR A 92 -12.96 1.10 -7.70
C TYR A 92 -12.00 0.70 -8.82
N MET A 93 -11.89 -0.60 -9.07
CA MET A 93 -11.18 -1.14 -10.22
C MET A 93 -12.02 -2.25 -10.86
N LYS A 94 -12.19 -2.20 -12.17
CA LYS A 94 -12.80 -3.28 -12.93
C LYS A 94 -11.76 -4.36 -13.26
N ARG A 95 -12.16 -5.63 -13.22
CA ARG A 95 -11.31 -6.72 -13.67
C ARG A 95 -11.21 -6.70 -15.19
N SER A 96 -10.00 -6.89 -15.72
CA SER A 96 -9.82 -7.03 -17.16
C SER A 96 -10.35 -8.36 -17.67
N GLY A 97 -11.09 -8.33 -18.78
CA GLY A 97 -11.56 -9.54 -19.47
C GLY A 97 -10.51 -10.21 -20.37
N ASN A 98 -9.45 -9.49 -20.78
CA ASN A 98 -8.49 -9.95 -21.79
C ASN A 98 -7.16 -10.40 -21.16
N ARG A 99 -6.80 -11.67 -21.36
CA ARG A 99 -5.64 -12.35 -20.76
C ARG A 99 -4.29 -12.04 -21.42
N GLU A 100 -4.26 -11.27 -22.50
CA GLU A 100 -3.10 -11.24 -23.42
C GLU A 100 -2.14 -10.04 -23.23
N ARG A 101 -2.59 -8.89 -22.72
CA ARG A 101 -1.71 -7.81 -22.23
C ARG A 101 -2.58 -6.73 -21.58
N PHE A 102 -2.40 -6.51 -20.30
CA PHE A 102 -3.19 -5.54 -19.55
C PHE A 102 -2.27 -4.63 -18.72
N ILE A 103 -2.54 -3.32 -18.79
CA ILE A 103 -1.89 -2.30 -17.97
C ILE A 103 -2.96 -1.80 -17.02
N MET A 104 -2.77 -2.05 -15.71
CA MET A 104 -3.55 -1.37 -14.69
C MET A 104 -3.07 0.08 -14.57
N GLU A 105 -3.96 1.03 -14.80
CA GLU A 105 -3.64 2.44 -14.64
C GLU A 105 -4.26 2.99 -13.35
N TYR A 106 -3.37 3.50 -12.51
CA TYR A 106 -3.69 4.27 -11.32
C TYR A 106 -3.33 5.74 -11.59
N SER A 107 -4.16 6.65 -11.09
CA SER A 107 -3.82 8.07 -11.07
C SER A 107 -2.58 8.31 -10.21
N SER A 108 -1.87 9.41 -10.46
CA SER A 108 -0.72 9.82 -9.64
C SER A 108 -1.06 9.90 -8.15
N ASP A 109 -2.27 10.37 -7.82
CA ASP A 109 -2.77 10.47 -6.45
C ASP A 109 -2.93 9.11 -5.77
N GLN A 110 -3.46 8.10 -6.48
CA GLN A 110 -3.57 6.74 -5.96
C GLN A 110 -2.19 6.10 -5.78
N LEU A 111 -1.28 6.32 -6.72
CA LEU A 111 0.11 5.85 -6.59
C LEU A 111 0.82 6.48 -5.40
N ASN A 112 0.58 7.77 -5.16
CA ASN A 112 1.09 8.47 -3.99
C ASN A 112 0.51 7.93 -2.69
N ASN A 113 -0.76 7.54 -2.71
CA ASN A 113 -1.34 6.81 -1.60
C ASN A 113 -0.65 5.45 -1.35
N PHE A 114 -0.34 4.68 -2.39
CA PHE A 114 0.37 3.41 -2.24
C PHE A 114 1.77 3.61 -1.67
N ARG A 115 2.47 4.65 -2.12
CA ARG A 115 3.79 5.03 -1.60
C ARG A 115 3.72 5.34 -0.11
N ILE A 116 2.78 6.17 0.34
CA ILE A 116 2.68 6.53 1.76
C ILE A 116 2.27 5.33 2.62
N CYS A 117 1.35 4.48 2.13
CA CYS A 117 0.93 3.26 2.84
C CYS A 117 2.11 2.27 2.97
N TYR A 118 2.91 2.09 1.92
CA TYR A 118 4.09 1.23 1.99
C TYR A 118 5.11 1.75 3.01
N VAL A 119 5.36 3.06 3.03
CA VAL A 119 6.23 3.68 4.05
C VAL A 119 5.68 3.42 5.44
N ALA A 120 4.40 3.74 5.67
CA ALA A 120 3.78 3.69 6.99
C ALA A 120 3.62 2.27 7.55
N PHE A 121 3.13 1.33 6.74
CA PHE A 121 2.67 0.02 7.19
C PHE A 121 3.71 -1.08 6.99
N ASN A 122 4.70 -0.87 6.12
CA ASN A 122 5.71 -1.88 5.82
C ASN A 122 7.10 -1.42 6.26
N LEU A 123 7.55 -0.22 5.87
CA LEU A 123 8.91 0.21 6.15
C LEU A 123 9.12 0.67 7.60
N ILE A 124 8.34 1.65 8.07
CA ILE A 124 8.48 2.15 9.44
C ILE A 124 8.43 1.01 10.48
N PRO A 125 7.47 0.07 10.42
CA PRO A 125 7.36 -0.97 11.44
C PRO A 125 8.50 -1.99 11.38
N LYS A 126 8.97 -2.29 10.17
CA LYS A 126 10.17 -3.12 9.91
C LYS A 126 11.42 -2.47 10.51
N GLU A 127 11.65 -1.18 10.26
CA GLU A 127 12.86 -0.50 10.74
C GLU A 127 12.84 -0.27 12.27
N LEU A 128 11.69 0.11 12.84
CA LEU A 128 11.54 0.18 14.30
C LEU A 128 11.78 -1.18 14.98
N GLY A 129 11.34 -2.27 14.34
CA GLY A 129 11.57 -3.64 14.80
C GLY A 129 13.04 -4.10 14.74
N LYS A 130 13.87 -3.47 13.91
CA LYS A 130 15.31 -3.79 13.76
C LYS A 130 16.23 -2.97 14.67
N SER A 131 15.68 -2.06 15.48
CA SER A 131 16.48 -1.21 16.36
C SER A 131 17.48 -2.03 17.19
N SER A 132 18.75 -1.64 17.12
CA SER A 132 19.85 -2.27 17.87
C SER A 132 19.74 -1.90 19.35
N ASP A 133 20.31 -2.73 20.24
CA ASP A 133 20.35 -2.48 21.69
C ASP A 133 21.08 -1.16 22.06
N LYS A 134 21.85 -0.60 21.11
CA LYS A 134 22.47 0.74 21.22
C LYS A 134 21.46 1.89 21.25
N ASN A 135 20.28 1.68 20.68
CA ASN A 135 19.17 2.63 20.72
C ASN A 135 18.26 2.14 21.85
N LYS A 136 17.88 3.00 22.80
CA LYS A 136 17.11 2.62 24.02
C LYS A 136 15.70 2.04 23.78
N ILE A 137 15.35 1.70 22.53
CA ILE A 137 14.13 1.01 22.10
C ILE A 137 14.23 -0.53 22.32
N SER A 138 15.26 -1.04 23.00
CA SER A 138 15.46 -2.48 23.22
C SER A 138 14.29 -3.22 23.91
N ALA A 139 13.47 -2.53 24.72
CA ALA A 139 12.27 -3.08 25.34
C ALA A 139 11.22 -3.53 24.32
N THR A 140 11.19 -2.92 23.14
CA THR A 140 10.26 -3.33 22.09
C THR A 140 10.72 -4.59 21.37
N LYS A 141 12.01 -4.88 21.22
CA LYS A 141 12.50 -6.07 20.49
C LYS A 141 12.00 -7.40 21.07
N LYS A 142 11.90 -7.48 22.40
CA LYS A 142 11.37 -8.67 23.12
C LYS A 142 9.86 -8.78 23.03
N THR A 143 9.17 -7.67 22.78
CA THR A 143 7.71 -7.56 22.88
C THR A 143 7.05 -7.43 21.52
N TRP A 144 7.74 -6.90 20.52
CA TRP A 144 7.25 -6.51 19.20
C TRP A 144 8.17 -7.05 18.09
N GLU A 145 7.58 -7.36 16.95
CA GLU A 145 8.23 -7.81 15.73
C GLU A 145 7.48 -7.24 14.53
N ASN A 146 8.19 -6.53 13.63
CA ASN A 146 7.61 -5.88 12.44
C ASN A 146 6.35 -5.04 12.72
N GLY A 147 6.35 -4.28 13.81
CA GLY A 147 5.19 -3.46 14.23
C GLY A 147 4.12 -4.17 15.03
N LYS A 148 4.19 -5.51 15.17
CA LYS A 148 3.18 -6.32 15.85
C LYS A 148 3.70 -6.84 17.17
N ILE A 149 2.88 -6.82 18.21
CA ILE A 149 3.24 -7.44 19.49
C ILE A 149 3.28 -8.97 19.32
N ARG A 150 4.31 -9.61 19.89
CA ARG A 150 4.50 -11.05 19.85
C ARG A 150 3.36 -11.75 20.59
N GLN A 151 2.98 -12.93 20.10
CA GLN A 151 1.99 -13.76 20.77
C GLN A 151 2.43 -14.06 22.22
N GLY A 152 1.49 -14.01 23.17
CA GLY A 152 1.77 -14.18 24.60
C GLY A 152 2.28 -12.93 25.31
N MET A 153 2.91 -11.97 24.60
CA MET A 153 3.41 -10.73 25.21
C MET A 153 2.30 -9.72 25.51
N VAL A 154 1.14 -9.83 24.86
CA VAL A 154 -0.05 -8.99 25.10
C VAL A 154 -0.43 -8.93 26.57
N ARG A 155 -0.55 -10.09 27.23
CA ARG A 155 -0.95 -10.16 28.64
C ARG A 155 0.10 -9.55 29.56
N ILE A 156 1.38 -9.75 29.24
CA ILE A 156 2.50 -9.23 30.02
C ILE A 156 2.52 -7.71 29.92
N PHE A 157 2.46 -7.18 28.70
CA PHE A 157 2.41 -5.75 28.46
C PHE A 157 1.22 -5.09 29.17
N TYR A 158 0.02 -5.66 29.02
CA TYR A 158 -1.18 -5.14 29.70
C TYR A 158 -1.00 -5.10 31.22
N ARG A 159 -0.52 -6.19 31.85
CA ARG A 159 -0.36 -6.25 33.32
C ARG A 159 0.69 -5.27 33.86
N ASN A 160 1.67 -4.90 33.04
CA ASN A 160 2.73 -4.00 33.44
C ASN A 160 2.34 -2.52 33.37
N GLU A 161 1.21 -2.17 32.73
CA GLU A 161 0.72 -0.79 32.72
C GLU A 161 0.16 -0.37 34.07
N SER A 162 0.41 0.87 34.49
CA SER A 162 -0.16 1.36 35.75
C SER A 162 -1.69 1.51 35.67
N LYS A 163 -2.37 1.59 36.83
CA LYS A 163 -3.81 1.91 36.89
C LYS A 163 -4.16 3.23 36.18
N LYS A 164 -3.25 4.21 36.22
CA LYS A 164 -3.43 5.50 35.54
C LYS A 164 -3.38 5.33 34.03
N SER A 165 -2.41 4.57 33.51
CA SER A 165 -2.32 4.28 32.08
C SER A 165 -3.53 3.48 31.60
N HIS A 166 -3.97 2.47 32.35
CA HIS A 166 -5.20 1.72 32.05
C HIS A 166 -6.41 2.63 31.87
N LYS A 167 -6.58 3.64 32.73
CA LYS A 167 -7.69 4.60 32.62
C LYS A 167 -7.53 5.51 31.41
N LYS A 168 -6.34 6.05 31.17
CA LYS A 168 -6.08 7.02 30.09
C LYS A 168 -6.09 6.38 28.69
N ASN A 169 -5.56 5.18 28.59
CA ASN A 169 -5.27 4.48 27.33
C ASN A 169 -6.20 3.26 27.12
N ALA A 170 -7.36 3.26 27.78
CA ALA A 170 -8.29 2.13 27.82
C ALA A 170 -8.63 1.56 26.43
N HIS A 171 -8.80 2.43 25.43
CA HIS A 171 -9.16 2.03 24.06
C HIS A 171 -8.05 1.23 23.34
N TYR A 172 -6.77 1.58 23.55
CA TYR A 172 -5.65 0.80 23.02
C TYR A 172 -5.53 -0.54 23.74
N LEU A 173 -5.64 -0.51 25.07
CA LEU A 173 -5.47 -1.70 25.90
C LEU A 173 -6.62 -2.71 25.77
N SER A 174 -7.86 -2.25 25.60
CA SER A 174 -9.01 -3.12 25.36
C SER A 174 -8.89 -3.83 24.01
N THR A 175 -8.41 -3.13 22.98
CA THR A 175 -8.17 -3.72 21.66
C THR A 175 -7.00 -4.68 21.69
N LEU A 176 -5.93 -4.38 22.44
CA LEU A 176 -4.83 -5.31 22.64
C LEU A 176 -5.28 -6.60 23.36
N GLN A 177 -6.18 -6.52 24.34
CA GLN A 177 -6.62 -7.74 25.04
C GLN A 177 -7.60 -8.60 24.26
N ASN A 178 -8.55 -7.97 23.57
CA ASN A 178 -9.72 -8.64 23.01
C ASN A 178 -9.71 -8.70 21.47
N GLY A 179 -8.83 -7.94 20.84
CA GLY A 179 -8.73 -7.85 19.39
C GLY A 179 -7.95 -9.02 18.78
N LYS A 180 -8.18 -9.24 17.49
CA LYS A 180 -7.42 -10.21 16.72
C LYS A 180 -6.06 -9.61 16.38
N THR A 181 -4.97 -10.29 16.74
CA THR A 181 -3.59 -9.80 16.56
C THR A 181 -3.24 -9.50 15.09
N GLU A 182 -3.98 -10.10 14.16
CA GLU A 182 -3.89 -9.89 12.71
C GLU A 182 -4.44 -8.54 12.23
N GLU A 183 -5.23 -7.85 13.07
CA GLU A 183 -5.80 -6.52 12.80
C GLU A 183 -4.93 -5.38 13.34
N TRP A 184 -3.83 -5.71 14.02
CA TRP A 184 -2.97 -4.70 14.63
C TRP A 184 -1.88 -4.27 13.66
N ASP A 185 -1.93 -2.98 13.29
CA ASP A 185 -0.85 -2.27 12.60
C ASP A 185 0.11 -1.60 13.60
N CYS A 186 1.07 -0.82 13.08
CA CYS A 186 2.10 -0.15 13.88
C CYS A 186 1.59 0.97 14.81
N SER A 187 0.30 1.34 14.74
CA SER A 187 -0.34 2.28 15.67
C SER A 187 -0.24 1.81 17.12
N TYR A 188 -0.31 0.51 17.38
CA TYR A 188 -0.14 -0.04 18.73
C TYR A 188 1.32 -0.01 19.20
N LEU A 189 2.28 -0.13 18.27
CA LEU A 189 3.69 0.08 18.58
C LEU A 189 3.95 1.56 18.94
N PHE A 190 3.36 2.51 18.21
CA PHE A 190 3.45 3.93 18.56
C PHE A 190 2.80 4.23 19.92
N PHE A 191 1.66 3.62 20.23
CA PHE A 191 1.08 3.67 21.57
C PHE A 191 2.07 3.19 22.63
N ALA A 192 2.68 2.02 22.44
CA ALA A 192 3.65 1.46 23.38
C ALA A 192 4.90 2.36 23.55
N LEU A 193 5.37 3.01 22.49
CA LEU A 193 6.56 3.85 22.55
C LEU A 193 6.31 5.24 23.13
N LEU A 194 5.12 5.82 22.91
CA LEU A 194 4.86 7.23 23.22
C LEU A 194 3.97 7.45 24.44
N LEU A 195 3.08 6.49 24.75
CA LEU A 195 1.98 6.70 25.69
C LEU A 195 1.93 5.68 26.84
N SER A 196 2.56 4.53 26.66
CA SER A 196 2.70 3.50 27.69
C SER A 196 3.71 3.93 28.75
N ASP A 197 3.40 3.65 30.01
CA ASP A 197 4.34 3.91 31.11
C ASP A 197 5.30 2.73 31.37
N SER A 198 4.96 1.52 30.92
CA SER A 198 5.84 0.35 31.04
C SER A 198 6.96 0.32 29.99
N ILE A 199 6.74 0.91 28.80
CA ILE A 199 7.73 0.97 27.71
C ILE A 199 8.12 2.41 27.41
N GLY A 200 7.16 3.32 27.25
CA GLY A 200 7.46 4.70 26.84
C GLY A 200 8.34 5.46 27.84
N SER A 201 8.32 5.08 29.12
CA SER A 201 9.21 5.64 30.15
C SER A 201 10.70 5.38 29.91
N THR A 202 11.05 4.39 29.08
CA THR A 202 12.46 4.07 28.76
C THR A 202 12.97 4.85 27.54
N VAL A 203 12.11 5.58 26.84
CA VAL A 203 12.42 6.33 25.62
C VAL A 203 12.83 7.76 25.96
N SER A 204 13.92 8.27 25.37
CA SER A 204 14.39 9.63 25.64
C SER A 204 13.52 10.68 24.96
N THR A 205 13.50 11.91 25.50
CA THR A 205 12.73 13.03 24.92
C THR A 205 13.08 13.31 23.47
N ALA A 206 14.37 13.20 23.09
CA ALA A 206 14.81 13.37 21.70
C ALA A 206 14.17 12.30 20.78
N MET A 207 14.18 11.04 21.22
CA MET A 207 13.59 9.92 20.47
C MET A 207 12.07 10.01 20.40
N ILE A 208 11.40 10.52 21.45
CA ILE A 208 9.94 10.72 21.46
C ILE A 208 9.51 11.62 20.30
N LYS A 209 10.25 12.70 20.03
CA LYS A 209 9.95 13.59 18.90
C LYS A 209 10.06 12.84 17.56
N ASP A 210 11.14 12.10 17.35
CA ASP A 210 11.36 11.34 16.11
C ASP A 210 10.31 10.24 15.93
N ILE A 211 9.93 9.54 17.01
CA ILE A 211 8.87 8.52 16.99
C ILE A 211 7.50 9.15 16.71
N ASP A 212 7.22 10.34 17.26
CA ASP A 212 5.98 11.06 16.95
C ASP A 212 5.94 11.54 15.49
N ASP A 213 7.08 11.97 14.94
CA ASP A 213 7.22 12.30 13.52
C ASP A 213 6.83 11.09 12.63
N LEU A 214 7.28 9.88 12.98
CA LEU A 214 6.88 8.63 12.31
C LEU A 214 5.40 8.29 12.51
N ARG A 215 4.86 8.48 13.72
CA ARG A 215 3.44 8.26 14.04
C ARG A 215 2.53 9.14 13.19
N GLN A 216 2.90 10.41 13.01
CA GLN A 216 2.09 11.33 12.21
C GLN A 216 2.02 10.91 10.74
N VAL A 217 3.10 10.38 10.17
CA VAL A 217 3.09 9.82 8.81
C VAL A 217 2.18 8.59 8.72
N ASN A 218 2.21 7.73 9.74
CA ASN A 218 1.27 6.60 9.84
C ASN A 218 -0.19 7.04 9.91
N ASN A 219 -0.50 8.12 10.65
CA ASN A 219 -1.85 8.66 10.72
C ASN A 219 -2.33 9.23 9.37
N ILE A 220 -1.42 9.83 8.59
CA ILE A 220 -1.72 10.30 7.23
C ILE A 220 -2.12 9.11 6.35
N ALA A 221 -1.38 8.01 6.40
CA ALA A 221 -1.73 6.80 5.65
C ALA A 221 -3.10 6.25 6.09
N HIS A 222 -3.37 6.16 7.40
CA HIS A 222 -4.66 5.70 7.95
C HIS A 222 -5.86 6.63 7.71
N SER A 223 -5.64 7.91 7.43
CA SER A 223 -6.73 8.88 7.19
C SER A 223 -7.67 8.43 6.06
N GLY A 224 -7.14 7.64 5.12
CA GLY A 224 -7.88 7.13 3.99
C GLY A 224 -8.07 8.17 2.89
N GLU A 225 -7.28 9.24 2.86
CA GLU A 225 -7.37 10.29 1.85
C GLU A 225 -6.97 9.71 0.48
N ALA A 226 -7.93 9.61 -0.45
CA ALA A 226 -7.69 9.08 -1.80
C ALA A 226 -6.76 9.97 -2.65
N THR A 227 -6.58 11.24 -2.27
CA THR A 227 -5.76 12.22 -3.00
C THR A 227 -4.58 12.68 -2.15
N ILE A 228 -3.37 12.28 -2.55
CA ILE A 228 -2.13 12.70 -1.89
C ILE A 228 -1.19 13.26 -2.96
N THR A 229 -0.83 14.54 -2.82
CA THR A 229 0.05 15.22 -3.78
C THR A 229 1.50 14.75 -3.66
N ASP A 230 2.26 14.84 -4.74
CA ASP A 230 3.69 14.48 -4.75
C ASP A 230 4.48 15.26 -3.69
N THR A 231 4.19 16.56 -3.52
CA THR A 231 4.80 17.40 -2.48
C THR A 231 4.55 16.84 -1.08
N LYS A 232 3.32 16.37 -0.80
CA LYS A 232 2.98 15.75 0.49
C LYS A 232 3.74 14.44 0.68
N VAL A 233 3.88 13.62 -0.37
CA VAL A 233 4.70 12.40 -0.32
C VAL A 233 6.17 12.72 -0.03
N GLN A 234 6.75 13.68 -0.74
CA GLN A 234 8.16 14.06 -0.60
C GLN A 234 8.47 14.64 0.79
N ASN A 235 7.60 15.51 1.30
CA ASN A 235 7.74 16.07 2.65
C ASN A 235 7.67 14.98 3.73
N ASN A 236 6.72 14.05 3.62
CA ASN A 236 6.61 12.94 4.57
C ASN A 236 7.79 11.96 4.44
N ALA A 237 8.26 11.65 3.23
CA ALA A 237 9.44 10.82 3.04
C ALA A 237 10.69 11.46 3.67
N GLY A 238 10.86 12.78 3.52
CA GLY A 238 11.92 13.54 4.21
C GLY A 238 11.80 13.48 5.73
N ARG A 239 10.58 13.63 6.27
CA ARG A 239 10.30 13.50 7.70
C ARG A 239 10.69 12.12 8.24
N VAL A 240 10.30 11.05 7.54
CA VAL A 240 10.66 9.67 7.92
C VAL A 240 12.17 9.47 7.86
N LEU A 241 12.83 9.94 6.80
CA LEU A 241 14.27 9.81 6.64
C LEU A 241 15.05 10.50 7.77
N ASN A 242 14.64 11.72 8.13
CA ASN A 242 15.25 12.45 9.24
C ASN A 242 15.05 11.72 10.57
N ALA A 243 13.82 11.28 10.86
CA ALA A 243 13.50 10.57 12.10
C ALA A 243 14.28 9.24 12.22
N LEU A 244 14.32 8.42 11.16
CA LEU A 244 15.06 7.17 11.19
C LEU A 244 16.58 7.39 11.32
N ASN A 245 17.11 8.41 10.65
CA ASN A 245 18.53 8.75 10.78
C ASN A 245 18.88 9.18 12.21
N SER A 246 18.07 10.04 12.84
CA SER A 246 18.22 10.43 14.26
C SER A 246 18.12 9.23 15.19
N LEU A 247 17.24 8.27 14.88
CA LEU A 247 17.10 7.01 15.61
C LEU A 247 18.20 5.99 15.27
N SER A 248 19.19 6.33 14.42
CA SER A 248 20.25 5.42 13.95
C SER A 248 19.69 4.12 13.36
N LEU A 249 18.62 4.23 12.56
CA LEU A 249 17.95 3.14 11.86
C LEU A 249 18.27 3.15 10.36
N PRO A 250 18.22 1.99 9.68
CA PRO A 250 18.46 1.93 8.24
C PRO A 250 17.48 2.77 7.42
N ILE A 251 17.99 3.47 6.39
CA ILE A 251 17.19 4.37 5.52
C ILE A 251 17.20 3.97 4.03
N SER A 252 17.86 2.86 3.66
CA SER A 252 18.08 2.46 2.26
C SER A 252 16.79 2.33 1.45
N ASP A 253 15.76 1.72 2.04
CA ASP A 253 14.49 1.44 1.35
C ASP A 253 13.69 2.74 1.10
N ILE A 254 13.88 3.77 1.92
CA ILE A 254 13.19 5.07 1.80
C ILE A 254 13.85 5.97 0.76
N ILE A 255 15.18 5.93 0.66
CA ILE A 255 15.92 6.65 -0.39
C ILE A 255 15.44 6.18 -1.77
N THR A 256 15.16 4.89 -1.93
CA THR A 256 14.64 4.34 -3.18
C THR A 256 13.23 4.85 -3.49
N ILE A 257 12.34 4.95 -2.50
CA ILE A 257 10.98 5.50 -2.69
C ILE A 257 11.05 6.96 -3.16
N LYS A 258 11.91 7.77 -2.52
CA LYS A 258 12.08 9.19 -2.84
C LYS A 258 12.44 9.43 -4.32
N LYS A 259 13.15 8.48 -4.93
CA LYS A 259 13.64 8.52 -6.32
C LYS A 259 12.68 7.85 -7.34
N SER A 260 11.61 7.22 -6.90
CA SER A 260 10.75 6.42 -7.78
C SER A 260 9.65 7.26 -8.45
N GLU A 261 9.64 7.35 -9.78
CA GLU A 261 8.67 8.19 -10.52
C GLU A 261 7.44 7.44 -11.04
N LYS A 262 7.50 6.11 -11.29
CA LYS A 262 6.37 5.37 -11.89
C LYS A 262 6.14 4.00 -11.25
N PHE A 263 4.88 3.63 -11.10
CA PHE A 263 4.43 2.28 -10.75
C PHE A 263 3.72 1.69 -11.97
N SER A 264 4.26 0.65 -12.58
CA SER A 264 3.58 -0.07 -13.65
C SER A 264 3.56 -1.57 -13.34
N TYR A 265 2.39 -2.17 -13.50
CA TYR A 265 2.24 -3.62 -13.54
C TYR A 265 2.14 -4.03 -15.00
N SER A 266 3.08 -4.85 -15.48
CA SER A 266 2.97 -5.50 -16.78
C SER A 266 3.20 -6.99 -16.64
N ARG A 267 2.29 -7.78 -17.22
CA ARG A 267 2.48 -9.22 -17.39
C ARG A 267 3.24 -9.43 -18.71
N SER A 268 4.55 -9.70 -18.65
CA SER A 268 5.33 -10.06 -19.84
C SER A 268 5.15 -11.55 -20.15
N GLN A 269 4.59 -11.87 -21.32
CA GLN A 269 4.71 -13.20 -21.92
C GLN A 269 6.13 -13.34 -22.51
N GLN A 270 6.83 -14.46 -22.25
CA GLN A 270 7.96 -14.88 -23.10
C GLN A 270 7.43 -15.88 -24.13
N PRO A 271 7.64 -15.65 -25.44
CA PRO A 271 7.26 -16.61 -26.46
C PRO A 271 8.30 -17.72 -26.53
N GLU A 272 7.98 -18.91 -26.03
CA GLU A 272 8.66 -20.14 -26.42
C GLU A 272 7.62 -21.20 -26.76
N GLY A 273 7.70 -21.71 -27.99
CA GLY A 273 7.12 -22.98 -28.46
C GLY A 273 5.70 -23.35 -28.03
N LYS A 274 4.71 -23.07 -28.89
CA LYS A 274 3.37 -23.71 -28.97
C LYS A 274 2.84 -24.32 -27.65
N GLY A 275 2.54 -23.47 -26.67
CA GLY A 275 1.84 -23.85 -25.45
C GLY A 275 2.22 -22.96 -24.28
N CYS A 276 1.31 -22.08 -23.84
CA CYS A 276 1.54 -21.25 -22.66
C CYS A 276 1.55 -22.12 -21.39
N LYS A 277 2.74 -22.53 -20.93
CA LYS A 277 2.92 -23.00 -19.56
C LYS A 277 3.22 -21.81 -18.65
N PHE A 278 2.40 -21.67 -17.60
CA PHE A 278 2.59 -20.70 -16.54
C PHE A 278 3.78 -21.08 -15.68
N SER A 279 4.85 -20.28 -15.70
CA SER A 279 5.85 -20.32 -14.64
C SER A 279 5.46 -19.29 -13.57
N LYS A 280 5.45 -19.72 -12.30
CA LYS A 280 5.44 -18.81 -11.14
C LYS A 280 6.76 -18.06 -11.14
N GLN A 281 6.89 -17.01 -11.95
CA GLN A 281 8.04 -16.11 -11.86
C GLN A 281 7.79 -15.07 -10.76
N SER A 282 8.71 -15.07 -9.81
CA SER A 282 8.89 -14.14 -8.70
C SER A 282 8.44 -12.71 -8.99
N TYR A 283 7.51 -12.22 -8.18
CA TYR A 283 7.06 -10.84 -8.13
C TYR A 283 8.27 -9.90 -7.93
N LYS A 284 8.69 -9.21 -9.00
CA LYS A 284 9.53 -8.03 -8.85
C LYS A 284 8.61 -6.83 -8.77
N PHE A 285 8.51 -6.22 -7.58
CA PHE A 285 8.17 -4.82 -7.47
C PHE A 285 9.22 -4.04 -8.25
N GLY A 286 8.94 -3.79 -9.53
CA GLY A 286 9.81 -3.04 -10.42
C GLY A 286 9.80 -1.58 -10.03
N MET A 287 10.51 -1.21 -8.96
CA MET A 287 11.17 0.08 -8.91
C MET A 287 12.29 -0.02 -9.95
N ASN A 288 12.02 0.43 -11.18
CA ASN A 288 13.00 0.36 -12.25
C ASN A 288 14.30 1.01 -11.77
N LYS A 289 15.41 0.26 -11.86
CA LYS A 289 16.75 0.84 -11.83
C LYS A 289 16.83 1.79 -13.02
N TRP A 290 17.14 3.05 -12.76
CA TRP A 290 17.56 3.97 -13.81
C TRP A 290 19.01 3.65 -14.15
N ASN A 291 19.31 3.50 -15.45
CA ASN A 291 20.66 3.31 -15.95
C ASN A 291 21.54 4.49 -15.52
N VAL A 292 22.77 4.15 -15.16
CA VAL A 292 23.89 5.08 -14.94
C VAL A 292 24.16 5.87 -16.22
#